data_AF-A0A0M1JJZ7-F1
#
_entry.id   AF-A0A0M1JJZ7-F1
#
_cell.length_a   1.000
_cell.length_b   1.000
_cell.length_c   1.000
_cell.angle_alpha   90.00
_cell.angle_beta   90.00
_cell.angle_gamma   90.00
#
_symmetry.space_group_name_H-M   'P 1'
#
loop_
_entity.id
_entity.type
_entity.pdbx_description
1 polymer ?
#
loop_
_entity_poly.entity_id
_entity_poly.type
_entity_poly.pdbx_seq_one_letter_code
_entity_poly.pdbx_strand_id
1 'polypeptide(L)' 'INTLKQWILKDQIRLITIYGLSGIGKSLLTRQLIEQIKPEFDYIIWKSLTETPTLSCLKNQLQQFFAQS' A
#
# COMPACT_ATOMS: atom_id res chain seq x y z
N ILE A 1 10.62 -10.17 -2.36
CA ILE A 1 10.38 -9.33 -1.16
C ILE A 1 11.56 -8.41 -0.86
N ASN A 2 12.80 -8.90 -0.79
CA ASN A 2 13.98 -8.11 -0.44
C ASN A 2 14.16 -6.83 -1.27
N THR A 3 14.00 -6.92 -2.60
CA THR A 3 14.06 -5.75 -3.50
C THR A 3 13.05 -4.67 -3.11
N LEU A 4 11.79 -5.05 -2.88
CA LEU A 4 10.73 -4.12 -2.47
C LEU A 4 11.01 -3.50 -1.10
N LYS A 5 11.53 -4.28 -0.14
CA LYS A 5 11.94 -3.74 1.17
C LYS A 5 13.05 -2.71 1.04
N GLN A 6 14.07 -3.00 0.23
CA GLN A 6 15.18 -2.08 0.02
C GLN A 6 14.69 -0.78 -0.61
N TRP A 7 13.89 -0.87 -1.67
CA TRP A 7 13.29 0.28 -2.34
C TRP A 7 12.51 1.18 -1.38
N ILE A 8 11.70 0.58 -0.50
CA ILE A 8 10.85 1.33 0.44
C ILE A 8 11.67 1.89 1.60
N LEU A 9 12.43 1.06 2.31
CA LEU A 9 13.03 1.43 3.60
C LEU A 9 14.38 2.15 3.45
N LYS A 10 15.17 1.80 2.43
CA LYS A 10 16.51 2.35 2.24
C LYS A 10 16.55 3.40 1.15
N ASP A 11 16.05 3.05 -0.04
CA ASP A 11 16.11 3.93 -1.20
C ASP A 11 14.99 4.99 -1.18
N GLN A 12 14.06 4.89 -0.23
CA GLN A 12 12.98 5.85 0.02
C GLN A 12 12.09 6.11 -1.21
N ILE A 13 11.87 5.06 -2.03
CA ILE A 13 10.99 5.10 -3.19
C ILE A 13 9.54 5.15 -2.70
N ARG A 14 8.84 6.26 -3.02
CA ARG A 14 7.48 6.55 -2.52
C ARG A 14 6.35 5.99 -3.39
N LEU A 15 6.65 5.61 -4.63
CA LEU A 15 5.66 5.06 -5.56
C LEU A 15 6.24 3.81 -6.23
N ILE A 16 5.60 2.68 -6.00
CA ILE A 16 5.98 1.39 -6.57
C ILE A 16 4.76 0.78 -7.23
N THR A 17 4.88 0.42 -8.50
CA THR A 17 3.84 -0.33 -9.23
C THR A 17 4.25 -1.79 -9.33
N ILE A 18 3.38 -2.69 -8.88
CA ILE A 18 3.54 -4.14 -9.05
C ILE A 18 2.58 -4.61 -10.15
N TYR A 19 3.12 -4.93 -11.32
CA TYR A 19 2.34 -5.38 -12.48
C TYR A 19 2.74 -6.81 -12.89
N GLY A 20 1.88 -7.45 -13.69
CA GLY A 20 2.08 -8.84 -14.12
C GLY A 20 0.75 -9.55 -14.40
N LEU A 21 0.82 -10.78 -14.92
CA LEU A 21 -0.34 -11.58 -15.32
C LEU A 21 -1.36 -11.76 -14.17
N SER A 22 -2.62 -12.00 -14.53
CA SER A 22 -3.66 -12.36 -13.55
C SER A 22 -3.25 -13.62 -12.77
N GLY A 23 -3.57 -13.68 -11.48
CA GLY A 23 -3.25 -14.84 -10.64
C GLY A 23 -1.78 -15.04 -10.27
N ILE A 24 -0.83 -14.27 -10.80
CA ILE A 24 0.62 -14.44 -10.54
C ILE A 24 1.06 -14.16 -9.08
N GLY A 25 0.13 -13.79 -8.19
CA GLY A 25 0.42 -13.56 -6.77
C GLY A 25 0.80 -12.13 -6.39
N LYS A 26 0.47 -11.12 -7.20
CA LYS A 26 0.75 -9.69 -6.88
C LYS A 26 0.22 -9.28 -5.50
N SER A 27 -1.07 -9.53 -5.24
CA SER A 27 -1.70 -9.18 -3.96
C SER A 27 -1.13 -10.00 -2.79
N LEU A 28 -0.75 -11.25 -3.04
CA LEU A 28 -0.11 -12.12 -2.04
C LEU A 28 1.27 -11.56 -1.66
N LEU A 29 2.08 -11.20 -2.65
CA LEU A 29 3.40 -10.59 -2.47
C LEU A 29 3.30 -9.28 -1.67
N THR A 30 2.37 -8.39 -2.03
CA THR A 30 2.18 -7.11 -1.32
C THR A 30 1.75 -7.34 0.12
N ARG A 31 0.85 -8.29 0.38
CA ARG A 31 0.43 -8.63 1.76
C ARG A 31 1.61 -9.15 2.59
N GLN A 32 2.40 -10.07 2.05
CA GLN A 32 3.60 -10.59 2.72
C GLN A 32 4.65 -9.50 2.98
N LEU A 33 4.80 -8.54 2.06
CA LEU A 33 5.70 -7.40 2.25
C LEU A 33 5.24 -6.51 3.41
N ILE A 34 3.96 -6.15 3.45
CA ILE A 34 3.38 -5.27 4.47
C ILE A 34 3.59 -5.83 5.87
N GLU A 35 3.32 -7.12 6.10
CA GLU A 35 3.56 -7.77 7.39
C GLU A 35 5.01 -7.60 7.88
N GLN A 36 5.97 -7.53 6.96
CA GLN A 36 7.39 -7.45 7.29
C GLN A 36 7.95 -6.04 7.43
N ILE A 37 7.23 -5.02 6.95
CA ILE A 37 7.68 -3.61 7.04
C ILE A 37 6.75 -2.78 7.93
N LYS A 38 5.65 -3.36 8.41
CA LYS A 38 4.66 -2.64 9.22
C LYS A 38 5.22 -1.88 10.41
N PRO A 39 6.22 -2.39 11.16
CA PRO A 39 6.81 -1.64 12.27
C PRO A 39 7.48 -0.31 11.88
N GLU A 40 7.81 -0.11 10.61
CA GLU A 40 8.49 1.08 10.10
C GLU A 40 7.52 2.22 9.73
N PHE A 41 6.20 2.01 9.90
CA PHE A 41 5.17 2.97 9.52
C PHE A 41 4.13 3.12 10.64
N ASP A 42 3.78 4.36 10.96
CA ASP A 42 2.71 4.66 11.92
C ASP A 42 1.34 4.14 11.44
N TYR A 43 1.10 4.23 10.12
CA TYR A 43 -0.17 3.88 9.51
C TYR A 43 0.01 3.11 8.20
N ILE A 44 -0.87 2.14 7.97
CA ILE A 44 -0.97 1.40 6.71
C ILE A 44 -2.41 1.40 6.25
N ILE A 45 -2.62 1.88 5.02
CA ILE A 45 -3.94 1.95 4.41
C ILE A 45 -3.97 1.01 3.22
N TRP A 46 -4.82 -0.03 3.30
CA TRP A 46 -5.05 -0.96 2.21
C TRP A 46 -6.39 -0.66 1.54
N LYS A 47 -6.37 -0.25 0.27
CA LYS A 47 -7.58 0.12 -0.47
C LYS A 47 -7.64 -0.57 -1.82
N SER A 48 -8.76 -1.21 -2.12
CA SER A 48 -9.09 -1.60 -3.49
C SER A 48 -9.55 -0.37 -4.26
N LEU A 49 -8.98 -0.15 -5.45
CA LEU A 49 -9.40 0.91 -6.38
C LEU A 49 -10.35 0.39 -7.47
N THR A 50 -10.90 -0.82 -7.30
CA THR A 50 -11.90 -1.41 -8.21
C THR A 50 -13.16 -0.56 -8.30
N GLU A 51 -13.62 -0.06 -7.15
CA GLU A 51 -14.56 1.05 -7.10
C GLU A 51 -13.72 2.31 -7.24
N THR A 52 -13.72 2.94 -8.41
CA THR A 52 -12.91 4.14 -8.70
C THR A 52 -13.49 5.32 -7.91
N PRO A 53 -12.97 5.61 -6.70
CA PRO A 53 -13.51 6.69 -5.91
C PRO A 53 -13.06 7.99 -6.56
N THR A 54 -13.90 9.02 -6.54
CA THR A 54 -13.43 10.36 -6.86
C THR A 54 -12.33 10.75 -5.87
N LEU A 55 -11.43 11.63 -6.28
CA LEU A 55 -10.37 12.13 -5.40
C LEU A 55 -10.95 12.71 -4.09
N SER A 56 -12.11 13.39 -4.18
CA SER A 56 -12.83 13.91 -3.03
C SER A 56 -13.31 12.81 -2.09
N CYS A 57 -13.82 11.70 -2.63
CA CYS A 57 -14.23 10.54 -1.84
C CYS A 57 -13.02 9.93 -1.10
N LEU A 58 -11.91 9.71 -1.81
CA LEU A 58 -10.68 9.20 -1.20
C LEU A 58 -10.17 10.13 -0.10
N LYS A 59 -10.16 11.44 -0.34
CA LYS A 59 -9.74 12.44 0.66
C LYS A 59 -10.60 12.36 1.92
N ASN A 60 -11.93 12.32 1.78
CA ASN A 60 -12.83 12.24 2.92
C ASN A 60 -12.64 10.92 3.71
N GLN A 61 -12.43 9.80 3.00
CA GLN A 61 -12.14 8.51 3.64
C GLN A 61 -10.84 8.55 4.43
N LEU A 62 -9.78 9.16 3.89
CA LEU A 62 -8.51 9.33 4.58
C LEU A 62 -8.66 10.23 5.81
N GLN A 63 -9.37 11.36 5.69
CA GLN A 63 -9.64 12.25 6.83
C GLN A 63 -10.40 11.54 7.96
N GLN A 64 -11.43 10.76 7.61
CA GLN A 64 -12.19 9.98 8.60
C GLN A 64 -11.31 8.92 9.28
N PHE A 65 -10.45 8.23 8.52
CA PHE A 65 -9.52 7.25 9.07
C PHE A 65 -8.58 7.87 10.11
N PHE A 66 -7.92 8.98 9.76
CA PHE A 66 -6.97 9.64 10.66
C PHE A 66 -7.63 10.32 11.87
N ALA A 67 -8.91 10.73 11.77
CA ALA A 67 -9.63 11.31 12.89
C ALA A 67 -10.04 10.28 13.97
N GLN A 68 -10.06 8.99 13.63
CA GLN A 68 -10.40 7.88 14.54
C GLN A 68 -9.17 7.21 15.16
N SER A 69 -7.97 7.67 14.78
CA SER A 69 -6.67 7.17 15.22
C SER A 69 -6.19 7.91 16.46
#